data_AF-A0A026X3H9-F1
#
_entry.id   AF-A0A026X3H9-F1
#
_cell.length_a   1.000
_cell.length_b   1.000
_cell.length_c   1.000
_cell.angle_alpha   90.00
_cell.angle_beta   90.00
_cell.angle_gamma   90.00
#
_symmetry.space_group_name_H-M   'P 1'
#
loop_
_entity.id
_entity.type
_entity.pdbx_description
1 polymer ?
#
loop_
_entity_poly.entity_id
_entity_poly.type
_entity_poly.pdbx_seq_one_letter_code
_entity_poly.pdbx_strand_id
1 'polypeptide(L)' 'MDGVYLKKVKTPQLLKNDVLGRYFSEFNGTHYIPNETLKRIYPDDLLYLTNQL' A
#
# COMPACT_ATOMS: atom_id res chain seq x y z
N MET A 1 -20.23 -33.14 3.14
CA MET A 1 -19.03 -32.30 2.90
C MET A 1 -19.50 -30.87 3.03
N ASP A 2 -19.25 -30.25 4.18
CA ASP A 2 -19.63 -28.85 4.39
C ASP A 2 -18.59 -27.97 3.71
N GLY A 3 -18.95 -27.47 2.52
CA GLY A 3 -18.13 -26.55 1.76
C GLY A 3 -17.97 -25.24 2.53
N VAL A 4 -16.73 -24.78 2.70
CA VAL A 4 -16.46 -23.46 3.26
C VAL A 4 -16.84 -22.41 2.21
N TYR A 5 -17.94 -21.69 2.46
CA TYR A 5 -18.35 -20.59 1.58
C TYR A 5 -17.65 -19.29 2.01
N LEU A 6 -16.92 -18.68 1.08
CA LEU A 6 -16.36 -17.35 1.29
C LEU A 6 -17.49 -16.34 1.35
N LYS A 7 -17.61 -15.63 2.47
CA LYS A 7 -18.64 -14.59 2.65
C LYS A 7 -18.33 -13.42 1.73
N LYS A 8 -19.32 -12.97 0.94
CA LYS A 8 -19.19 -11.79 0.08
C LYS A 8 -18.89 -10.57 0.97
N VAL A 9 -17.65 -10.11 0.93
CA VAL A 9 -17.24 -8.85 1.58
C VAL A 9 -17.88 -7.67 0.86
N LYS A 10 -18.16 -6.60 1.61
CA LYS A 10 -18.65 -5.35 1.02
C LYS A 10 -17.68 -4.90 -0.07
N THR A 11 -18.22 -4.42 -1.19
CA THR A 11 -17.40 -3.82 -2.24
C THR A 11 -16.52 -2.74 -1.62
N PRO A 12 -15.18 -2.79 -1.78
CA PRO A 12 -14.31 -1.78 -1.24
C PRO A 12 -14.71 -0.41 -1.83
N GLN A 13 -14.82 0.59 -0.97
CA GLN A 13 -15.05 1.95 -1.42
C GLN A 13 -13.73 2.55 -1.86
N LEU A 14 -13.75 3.32 -2.95
CA LEU A 14 -12.59 4.09 -3.35
C LEU A 14 -12.22 5.03 -2.20
N LEU A 15 -10.99 4.94 -1.72
CA LEU A 15 -10.51 5.81 -0.67
C LEU A 15 -10.43 7.24 -1.22
N LYS A 16 -11.39 8.09 -0.85
CA LYS A 16 -11.40 9.52 -1.18
C LYS A 16 -10.46 10.30 -0.25
N ASN A 17 -9.22 9.85 -0.15
CA ASN A 17 -8.21 10.48 0.67
C ASN A 17 -7.00 10.82 -0.21
N ASP A 18 -7.00 12.06 -0.72
CA ASP A 18 -5.92 12.67 -1.49
C ASP A 18 -4.61 12.78 -0.70
N VAL A 19 -4.66 12.73 0.64
CA VAL A 19 -3.47 12.74 1.49
C VAL A 19 -2.59 11.52 1.26
N LEU A 20 -3.14 10.36 0.90
CA LEU A 20 -2.28 9.21 0.57
C LEU A 20 -1.48 9.46 -0.71
N GLY A 21 -2.09 10.04 -1.74
CA GLY A 21 -1.40 10.41 -2.98
C GLY A 21 -0.31 11.46 -2.79
N ARG A 22 -0.40 12.26 -1.71
CA ARG A 22 0.64 13.23 -1.34
C ARG A 22 1.95 12.56 -0.92
N TYR A 23 1.90 11.32 -0.43
CA TYR A 23 3.06 10.64 0.14
C TYR A 23 3.43 9.36 -0.61
N PHE A 24 2.44 8.68 -1.18
CA PHE A 24 2.61 7.38 -1.82
C PHE A 24 2.16 7.42 -3.28
N SER A 25 2.92 6.78 -4.15
CA SER A 25 2.61 6.71 -5.58
C SER A 25 1.78 5.49 -5.96
N GLU A 26 2.07 4.34 -5.36
CA GLU A 26 1.46 3.06 -5.74
C GLU A 26 1.47 2.03 -4.60
N PHE A 27 0.70 0.96 -4.76
CA PHE A 27 0.70 -0.21 -3.88
C PHE A 27 1.32 -1.39 -4.64
N ASN A 28 2.36 -2.03 -4.09
CA ASN A 28 3.09 -3.11 -4.77
C ASN A 28 2.55 -4.53 -4.48
N GLY A 29 1.48 -4.65 -3.68
CA GLY A 29 0.89 -5.92 -3.27
C GLY A 29 1.03 -6.20 -1.77
N THR A 30 2.09 -5.71 -1.13
CA THR A 30 2.32 -5.88 0.32
C THR A 30 2.40 -4.54 1.05
N HIS A 31 2.92 -3.49 0.39
CA HIS A 31 3.13 -2.18 0.99
C HIS A 31 2.89 -1.05 -0.02
N TYR A 32 2.76 0.19 0.47
CA TYR A 32 2.72 1.39 -0.37
C TYR A 32 4.14 1.88 -0.66
N ILE A 33 4.37 2.31 -1.89
CA ILE A 33 5.65 2.87 -2.35
C ILE A 33 5.63 4.38 -2.14
N PRO A 34 6.63 4.98 -1.46
CA PRO A 34 6.74 6.42 -1.31
C PRO A 34 6.87 7.11 -2.67
N ASN A 35 6.38 8.35 -2.80
CA ASN A 35 6.59 9.14 -4.00
C ASN A 35 8.03 9.69 -4.09
N GLU A 36 8.41 10.21 -5.26
CA GLU A 36 9.76 10.69 -5.54
C GLU A 36 10.26 11.77 -4.56
N THR A 37 9.37 12.60 -4.02
CA THR A 37 9.76 13.62 -3.04
C THR A 37 10.16 12.98 -1.73
N LEU A 38 9.36 12.04 -1.21
CA LEU A 38 9.70 11.32 0.01
C LEU A 38 10.90 10.40 -0.16
N LYS A 39 11.05 9.74 -1.33
CA LYS A 39 12.24 8.94 -1.65
C LYS A 39 13.54 9.73 -1.47
N ARG A 40 13.53 11.01 -1.81
CA ARG A 40 14.68 11.91 -1.66
C ARG A 40 14.90 12.38 -0.22
N ILE A 41 13.83 12.63 0.53
CA ILE A 41 13.93 13.18 1.90
C ILE A 41 14.26 12.06 2.91
N TYR A 42 13.80 10.83 2.64
CA TYR A 42 13.94 9.68 3.53
C TYR A 42 14.53 8.47 2.78
N PRO A 43 15.80 8.52 2.34
CA PRO A 43 16.43 7.41 1.63
C PRO A 43 16.61 6.16 2.49
N ASP A 44 16.77 6.31 3.81
CA ASP A 44 16.94 5.19 4.75
C ASP A 44 15.67 4.34 4.88
N ASP A 45 14.49 4.97 4.80
CA ASP A 45 13.20 4.27 4.81
C ASP A 45 13.06 3.37 3.59
N LEU A 46 13.61 3.78 2.44
CA LEU A 46 13.67 2.93 1.25
C LEU A 46 14.60 1.75 1.45
N LEU A 47 15.77 1.98 2.06
CA LEU A 47 16.72 0.92 2.34
C LEU A 47 16.10 -0.15 3.26
N TYR A 48 15.35 0.29 4.28
CA TYR A 48 14.59 -0.63 5.14
C TYR A 48 13.57 -1.44 4.34
N LEU A 49 12.77 -0.79 3.47
CA LEU A 49 11.79 -1.46 2.63
C LEU A 49 12.42 -2.49 1.68
N THR A 50 13.59 -2.19 1.12
CA THR A 50 14.29 -3.10 0.20
C THR A 50 14.98 -4.27 0.90
N ASN A 51 15.33 -4.14 2.18
CA ASN A 51 16.03 -5.18 2.94
C ASN A 51 15.09 -6.16 3.66
N GLN A 52 13.78 -5.90 3.64
CA GLN A 52 12.73 -6.75 4.25
C GLN A 52 11.93 -7.56 3.21
N LEU A 53 12.22 -7.40 1.92
CA LEU A 53 11.57 -8.07 0.79
C LEU A 53 12.47 -9.15 0.18
#